data_AF-A0A8G2FFG2-F1
#
_entry.id   AF-A0A8G2FFG2-F1
#
_cell.length_a   1.000
_cell.length_b   1.000
_cell.length_c   1.000
_cell.angle_alpha   90.00
_cell.angle_beta   90.00
_cell.angle_gamma   90.00
#
_symmetry.space_group_name_H-M   'P 1'
#
loop_
_entity.id
_entity.type
_entity.pdbx_description
1 polymer ?
#
loop_
_entity_poly.entity_id
_entity_poly.type
_entity_poly.pdbx_seq_one_letter_code
_entity_poly.pdbx_strand_id
1 'polypeptide(L)'
;MTTTKPVLIVGAGFSGAVHARLLAEAGYRVDVIDVRPHIGGNAYDHVDANGIRVHAYGPHLFHTKNKPIADWLRQFGTFVDYTHKVRALLPSGIMAPLPINLDTVNLVFGTSYTTPEQVADHLARVAVPIAKPANAAEYLYAHIGRDLTDLFFRPYTKKMWQFDLEDMASAVVKRIPLRSDRTDTYFADDEIQMMPRDGYTAVFQRLFDHPLITVALETAFDRAMLADYAFCFNAMPIDAYFDFSAGELPYRSIRFHTRTITDAPAQDWSVTNYTDSGALTRETRWDCLPHHIVQETGRRTITAEEPCDYRDNNRERYYPVKTADNRFQAIYNKYKAIADESSSEMAFIGRCGTYQYLDMDQVINQSLASARRWIAARA
;
A
#
# COMPACT_ATOMS: atom_id res chain seq x y z
N MET A 1 -26.85 12.66 22.28
CA MET A 1 -26.24 13.51 23.31
C MET A 1 -25.05 14.21 22.68
N THR A 2 -25.04 15.53 22.53
CA THR A 2 -23.87 16.25 22.01
C THR A 2 -22.78 16.23 23.08
N THR A 3 -21.77 15.38 22.91
CA THR A 3 -20.56 15.47 23.71
C THR A 3 -19.97 16.87 23.49
N THR A 4 -19.78 17.64 24.55
CA THR A 4 -19.21 19.00 24.43
C THR A 4 -17.79 18.97 23.90
N LYS A 5 -17.06 17.88 24.16
CA LYS A 5 -15.71 17.64 23.64
C LYS A 5 -15.73 17.04 22.23
N PRO A 6 -14.86 17.50 21.32
CA PRO A 6 -14.65 16.89 20.01
C PRO A 6 -14.03 15.48 20.10
N VAL A 7 -13.99 14.77 18.98
CA VAL A 7 -13.23 13.53 18.79
C VAL A 7 -11.90 13.87 18.12
N LEU A 8 -10.79 13.36 18.65
CA LEU A 8 -9.47 13.51 18.05
C LEU A 8 -9.20 12.41 17.04
N ILE A 9 -8.58 12.76 15.93
CA ILE A 9 -8.04 11.83 14.94
C ILE A 9 -6.59 12.17 14.70
N VAL A 10 -5.70 11.21 14.96
CA VAL A 10 -4.27 11.35 14.72
C VAL A 10 -3.91 10.66 13.39
N GLY A 11 -3.46 11.45 12.42
CA GLY A 11 -3.11 11.05 11.06
C GLY A 11 -4.21 11.37 10.04
N ALA A 12 -3.85 12.15 9.01
CA ALA A 12 -4.72 12.58 7.92
C ALA A 12 -4.65 11.68 6.68
N GLY A 13 -4.23 10.42 6.83
CA GLY A 13 -4.34 9.38 5.80
C GLY A 13 -5.75 8.79 5.70
N PHE A 14 -5.96 7.77 4.85
CA PHE A 14 -7.29 7.18 4.61
C PHE A 14 -8.01 6.76 5.88
N SER A 15 -7.30 6.15 6.84
CA SER A 15 -7.94 5.72 8.08
C SER A 15 -8.53 6.91 8.85
N GLY A 16 -7.77 7.98 9.02
CA GLY A 16 -8.24 9.18 9.71
C GLY A 16 -9.32 9.92 8.94
N ALA A 17 -9.15 10.09 7.63
CA ALA A 17 -10.11 10.78 6.77
C ALA A 17 -11.50 10.10 6.76
N VAL A 18 -11.52 8.76 6.69
CA VAL A 18 -12.77 7.97 6.71
C VAL A 18 -13.48 8.10 8.06
N HIS A 19 -12.73 8.02 9.18
CA HIS A 19 -13.32 8.22 10.50
C HIS A 19 -13.84 9.66 10.64
N ALA A 20 -13.06 10.67 10.23
CA ALA A 20 -13.43 12.07 10.32
C ALA A 20 -14.75 12.34 9.60
N ARG A 21 -14.85 11.89 8.35
CA ARG A 21 -16.03 12.04 7.52
C ARG A 21 -17.27 11.41 8.16
N LEU A 22 -17.21 10.12 8.54
CA LEU A 22 -18.38 9.44 9.10
C LEU A 22 -18.82 9.99 10.46
N LEU A 23 -17.87 10.36 11.32
CA LEU A 23 -18.19 10.94 12.63
C LEU A 23 -18.83 12.31 12.46
N ALA A 24 -18.31 13.13 11.55
CA ALA A 24 -18.86 14.44 11.27
C ALA A 24 -20.26 14.38 10.65
N GLU A 25 -20.52 13.43 9.74
CA GLU A 25 -21.86 13.15 9.20
C GLU A 25 -22.84 12.66 10.28
N ALA A 26 -22.35 12.00 11.33
CA ALA A 26 -23.13 11.62 12.50
C ALA A 26 -23.28 12.74 13.55
N GLY A 27 -22.80 13.96 13.26
CA GLY A 27 -22.97 15.14 14.09
C GLY A 27 -21.90 15.37 15.17
N TYR A 28 -20.80 14.60 15.15
CA TYR A 28 -19.68 14.81 16.06
C TYR A 28 -18.74 15.90 15.53
N ARG A 29 -18.24 16.76 16.44
CA ARG A 29 -17.10 17.64 16.14
C ARG A 29 -15.83 16.80 16.11
N VAL A 30 -14.99 17.01 15.09
CA VAL A 30 -13.77 16.22 14.86
C VAL A 30 -12.60 17.15 14.62
N ASP A 31 -11.52 16.95 15.37
CA ASP A 31 -10.23 17.56 15.09
C ASP A 31 -9.29 16.48 14.55
N VAL A 32 -8.69 16.75 13.39
CA VAL A 32 -7.71 15.88 12.72
C VAL A 32 -6.36 16.55 12.83
N ILE A 33 -5.37 15.84 13.36
CA ILE A 33 -3.97 16.30 13.38
C ILE A 33 -3.09 15.42 12.50
N ASP A 34 -2.11 16.00 11.83
CA ASP A 34 -1.05 15.25 11.16
C ASP A 34 0.30 15.95 11.38
N VAL A 35 1.35 15.15 11.55
CA VAL A 35 2.73 15.66 11.67
C VAL A 35 3.28 16.16 10.34
N ARG A 36 2.74 15.70 9.22
CA ARG A 36 3.15 16.12 7.89
C ARG A 36 2.53 17.48 7.53
N PRO A 37 3.16 18.24 6.62
CA PRO A 37 2.63 19.52 6.14
C PRO A 37 1.52 19.35 5.09
N HIS A 38 0.95 18.16 4.94
CA HIS A 38 -0.10 17.87 3.97
C HIS A 38 -1.03 16.75 4.46
N ILE A 39 -2.23 16.70 3.88
CA ILE A 39 -3.20 15.62 4.06
C ILE A 39 -2.89 14.42 3.15
N GLY A 40 -3.62 13.31 3.33
CA GLY A 40 -3.57 12.14 2.45
C GLY A 40 -2.59 11.06 2.87
N GLY A 41 -1.74 11.32 3.86
CA GLY A 41 -0.70 10.38 4.29
C GLY A 41 0.16 9.95 3.09
N ASN A 42 0.34 8.65 2.90
CA ASN A 42 1.14 8.13 1.77
C ASN A 42 0.47 8.30 0.41
N ALA A 43 -0.86 8.47 0.35
CA ALA A 43 -1.57 8.69 -0.90
C ALA A 43 -1.48 10.16 -1.38
N TYR A 44 -0.75 11.03 -0.68
CA TYR A 44 -0.54 12.41 -1.09
C TYR A 44 0.12 12.50 -2.48
N ASP A 45 -0.48 13.33 -3.33
CA ASP A 45 0.05 13.68 -4.64
C ASP A 45 0.12 15.19 -4.86
N HIS A 46 1.03 15.58 -5.75
CA HIS A 46 1.22 16.96 -6.19
C HIS A 46 1.57 16.99 -7.68
N VAL A 47 1.43 18.14 -8.31
CA VAL A 47 1.89 18.38 -9.69
C VAL A 47 3.28 18.97 -9.61
N ASP A 48 4.24 18.34 -10.27
CA ASP A 48 5.63 18.79 -10.31
C ASP A 48 5.88 19.89 -11.35
N ALA A 49 7.13 20.35 -11.43
CA ALA A 49 7.54 21.40 -12.39
C ALA A 49 7.50 20.96 -13.87
N ASN A 50 7.32 19.67 -14.16
CA ASN A 50 7.13 19.15 -15.51
C ASN A 50 5.65 19.09 -15.90
N GLY A 51 4.73 19.52 -15.02
CA GLY A 51 3.29 19.42 -15.25
C GLY A 51 2.74 18.01 -15.03
N ILE A 52 3.50 17.14 -14.35
CA ILE A 52 3.15 15.75 -14.11
C ILE A 52 2.69 15.58 -12.66
N ARG A 53 1.54 14.92 -12.46
CA ARG A 53 1.10 14.49 -11.14
C ARG A 53 1.94 13.32 -10.66
N VAL A 54 2.54 13.50 -9.50
CA VAL A 54 3.43 12.53 -8.84
C VAL A 54 2.88 12.25 -7.47
N HIS A 55 2.79 10.97 -7.10
CA HIS A 55 2.53 10.62 -5.71
C HIS A 55 3.85 10.69 -4.96
N ALA A 56 3.89 11.48 -3.89
CA ALA A 56 5.13 11.77 -3.17
C ALA A 56 5.76 10.51 -2.54
N TYR A 57 4.96 9.47 -2.33
CA TYR A 57 5.35 8.26 -1.60
C TYR A 57 5.12 6.98 -2.39
N GLY A 58 5.36 7.03 -3.71
CA GLY A 58 5.24 5.89 -4.62
C GLY A 58 3.84 5.71 -5.20
N PRO A 59 3.68 4.85 -6.22
CA PRO A 59 2.42 4.69 -6.93
C PRO A 59 1.34 4.13 -5.99
N HIS A 60 0.18 4.78 -5.99
CA HIS A 60 -0.99 4.41 -5.19
C HIS A 60 -2.14 4.16 -6.17
N LEU A 61 -2.45 2.90 -6.37
CA LEU A 61 -3.38 2.46 -7.40
C LEU A 61 -4.59 1.89 -6.70
N PHE A 62 -5.76 2.50 -6.89
CA PHE A 62 -6.97 2.02 -6.22
C PHE A 62 -7.55 0.83 -6.99
N HIS A 63 -7.67 -0.27 -6.28
CA HIS A 63 -8.26 -1.51 -6.77
C HIS A 63 -9.13 -2.11 -5.65
N THR A 64 -10.26 -2.72 -6.01
CA THR A 64 -11.09 -3.45 -5.04
C THR A 64 -12.10 -4.35 -5.75
N LYS A 65 -12.46 -5.45 -5.07
CA LYS A 65 -13.67 -6.23 -5.36
C LYS A 65 -14.92 -5.75 -4.60
N ASN A 66 -14.79 -4.76 -3.73
CA ASN A 66 -15.88 -4.28 -2.88
C ASN A 66 -16.53 -3.04 -3.50
N LYS A 67 -17.56 -3.25 -4.33
CA LYS A 67 -18.32 -2.18 -4.99
C LYS A 67 -18.82 -1.08 -4.03
N PRO A 68 -19.41 -1.40 -2.85
CA PRO A 68 -19.76 -0.39 -1.86
C PRO A 68 -18.64 0.58 -1.46
N ILE A 69 -17.39 0.13 -1.41
CA ILE A 69 -16.24 1.01 -1.09
C ILE A 69 -15.94 1.95 -2.25
N ALA A 70 -15.92 1.43 -3.47
CA ALA A 70 -15.70 2.25 -4.67
C ALA A 70 -16.81 3.31 -4.82
N ASP A 71 -18.07 2.91 -4.60
CA ASP A 71 -19.22 3.82 -4.64
C ASP A 71 -19.15 4.88 -3.54
N TRP A 72 -18.71 4.52 -2.34
CA TRP A 72 -18.49 5.50 -1.27
C TRP A 72 -17.39 6.50 -1.63
N LEU A 73 -16.26 6.03 -2.16
CA LEU A 73 -15.14 6.91 -2.52
C LEU A 73 -15.49 7.87 -3.66
N ARG A 74 -16.32 7.45 -4.62
CA ARG A 74 -16.82 8.29 -5.74
C ARG A 74 -17.64 9.50 -5.30
N GLN A 75 -18.14 9.53 -4.07
CA GLN A 75 -18.82 10.73 -3.53
C GLN A 75 -17.84 11.89 -3.32
N PHE A 76 -16.54 11.59 -3.21
CA PHE A 76 -15.48 12.56 -2.92
C PHE A 76 -14.57 12.84 -4.12
N GLY A 77 -14.98 12.51 -5.34
CA GLY A 77 -14.22 12.85 -6.54
C GLY A 77 -14.64 12.06 -7.78
N THR A 78 -14.17 12.53 -8.93
CA THR A 78 -14.35 11.81 -10.20
C THR A 78 -13.23 10.79 -10.35
N PHE A 79 -13.60 9.56 -10.70
CA PHE A 79 -12.66 8.47 -10.95
C PHE A 79 -12.71 8.04 -12.41
N VAL A 80 -11.57 7.62 -12.93
CA VAL A 80 -11.43 7.04 -14.27
C VAL A 80 -10.96 5.61 -14.18
N ASP A 81 -11.40 4.77 -15.11
CA ASP A 81 -10.98 3.38 -15.15
C ASP A 81 -9.49 3.29 -15.51
N TYR A 82 -8.78 2.43 -14.80
CA TYR A 82 -7.36 2.19 -15.02
C TYR A 82 -7.01 0.75 -14.70
N THR A 83 -6.51 0.01 -15.68
CA THR A 83 -6.01 -1.35 -15.44
C THR A 83 -4.49 -1.30 -15.29
N HIS A 84 -3.99 -1.66 -14.11
CA HIS A 84 -2.56 -1.58 -13.86
C HIS A 84 -1.80 -2.72 -14.54
N LYS A 85 -0.71 -2.37 -15.22
CA LYS A 85 0.23 -3.33 -15.81
C LYS A 85 1.65 -3.06 -15.32
N VAL A 86 2.36 -4.15 -15.07
CA VAL A 86 3.76 -4.14 -14.63
C VAL A 86 4.59 -5.00 -15.59
N ARG A 87 5.84 -4.60 -15.80
CA ARG A 87 6.87 -5.42 -16.45
C ARG A 87 8.03 -5.65 -15.50
N ALA A 88 8.63 -6.83 -15.58
CA ALA A 88 9.89 -7.14 -14.90
C ALA A 88 11.02 -7.08 -15.93
N LEU A 89 12.01 -6.23 -15.68
CA LEU A 89 13.27 -6.24 -16.42
C LEU A 89 14.14 -7.38 -15.88
N LEU A 90 14.36 -8.39 -16.71
CA LEU A 90 15.19 -9.55 -16.43
C LEU A 90 16.68 -9.20 -16.54
N PRO A 91 17.60 -9.94 -15.88
CA PRO A 91 19.03 -9.73 -16.03
C PRO A 91 19.54 -9.87 -17.47
N SER A 92 18.80 -10.57 -18.32
CA SER A 92 19.06 -10.69 -19.76
C SER A 92 18.74 -9.41 -20.57
N GLY A 93 18.10 -8.42 -19.96
CA GLY A 93 17.60 -7.21 -20.63
C GLY A 93 16.19 -7.35 -21.21
N ILE A 94 15.56 -8.51 -21.08
CA ILE A 94 14.20 -8.77 -21.58
C ILE A 94 13.16 -8.21 -20.61
N MET A 95 12.12 -7.55 -21.14
CA MET A 95 10.94 -7.16 -20.38
C MET A 95 9.91 -8.30 -20.38
N ALA A 96 9.63 -8.86 -19.21
CA ALA A 96 8.62 -9.91 -19.04
C ALA A 96 7.34 -9.37 -18.37
N PRO A 97 6.14 -9.87 -18.71
CA PRO A 97 4.93 -9.58 -17.96
C PRO A 97 5.05 -9.97 -16.48
N LEU A 98 4.53 -9.10 -15.60
CA LEU A 98 4.30 -9.41 -14.20
C LEU A 98 2.86 -9.00 -13.87
N PRO A 99 2.01 -9.90 -13.34
CA PRO A 99 2.31 -11.19 -12.72
C PRO A 99 2.79 -12.28 -13.71
N ILE A 100 3.45 -13.33 -13.21
CA ILE A 100 3.92 -14.43 -14.06
C ILE A 100 2.71 -15.06 -14.75
N ASN A 101 2.77 -15.12 -16.08
CA ASN A 101 1.71 -15.65 -16.93
C ASN A 101 2.31 -16.54 -18.05
N LEU A 102 1.48 -16.98 -19.00
CA LEU A 102 1.91 -17.81 -20.13
C LEU A 102 3.07 -17.20 -20.92
N ASP A 103 3.01 -15.90 -21.21
CA ASP A 103 4.04 -15.22 -21.98
C ASP A 103 5.36 -15.15 -21.21
N THR A 104 5.29 -14.94 -19.89
CA THR A 104 6.46 -15.02 -19.01
C THR A 104 7.11 -16.41 -19.06
N VAL A 105 6.32 -17.48 -18.99
CA VAL A 105 6.82 -18.86 -19.06
C VAL A 105 7.49 -19.13 -20.42
N ASN A 106 6.86 -18.71 -21.53
CA ASN A 106 7.45 -18.82 -22.85
C ASN A 106 8.78 -18.07 -22.99
N LEU A 107 8.84 -16.84 -22.47
CA LEU A 107 10.06 -16.02 -22.50
C LEU A 107 11.21 -16.65 -21.70
N VAL A 108 10.92 -17.17 -20.51
CA VAL A 108 11.95 -17.68 -19.60
C VAL A 108 12.47 -19.05 -20.03
N PHE A 109 11.56 -19.95 -20.45
CA PHE A 109 11.91 -21.34 -20.78
C PHE A 109 12.11 -21.59 -22.28
N GLY A 110 11.97 -20.56 -23.13
CA GLY A 110 12.11 -20.71 -24.59
C GLY A 110 11.04 -21.62 -25.20
N THR A 111 9.85 -21.64 -24.61
CA THR A 111 8.73 -22.49 -25.06
C THR A 111 7.79 -21.73 -26.01
N SER A 112 6.84 -22.45 -26.61
CA SER A 112 5.82 -21.87 -27.49
C SER A 112 4.42 -22.35 -27.10
N TYR A 113 4.12 -22.33 -25.81
CA TYR A 113 2.80 -22.69 -25.28
C TYR A 113 1.74 -21.70 -25.77
N THR A 114 0.54 -22.21 -26.02
CA THR A 114 -0.60 -21.42 -26.52
C THR A 114 -1.83 -21.55 -25.64
N THR A 115 -1.82 -22.48 -24.67
CA THR A 115 -2.95 -22.78 -23.79
C THR A 115 -2.56 -22.73 -22.30
N PRO A 116 -3.48 -22.36 -21.39
CA PRO A 116 -3.24 -22.40 -19.96
C PRO A 116 -2.87 -23.78 -19.42
N GLU A 117 -3.41 -24.85 -20.01
CA GLU A 117 -3.15 -26.23 -19.60
C GLU A 117 -1.67 -26.61 -19.82
N GLN A 118 -1.08 -26.21 -20.95
CA GLN A 118 0.34 -26.45 -21.21
C GLN A 118 1.25 -25.75 -20.20
N VAL A 119 0.88 -24.54 -19.77
CA VAL A 119 1.60 -23.80 -18.74
C VAL A 119 1.42 -24.48 -17.39
N ALA A 120 0.21 -24.88 -17.02
CA ALA A 120 -0.06 -25.60 -15.78
C ALA A 120 0.74 -26.91 -15.71
N ASP A 121 0.77 -27.68 -16.79
CA ASP A 121 1.56 -28.91 -16.90
C ASP A 121 3.07 -28.63 -16.79
N HIS A 122 3.55 -27.53 -17.37
CA HIS A 122 4.94 -27.11 -17.21
C HIS A 122 5.28 -26.76 -15.76
N LEU A 123 4.47 -25.89 -15.14
CA LEU A 123 4.67 -25.47 -13.76
C LEU A 123 4.60 -26.67 -12.81
N ALA A 124 3.71 -27.63 -13.04
CA ALA A 124 3.63 -28.87 -12.27
C ALA A 124 4.90 -29.73 -12.38
N ARG A 125 5.58 -29.75 -13.53
CA ARG A 125 6.84 -30.48 -13.72
C ARG A 125 8.04 -29.83 -13.01
N VAL A 126 8.07 -28.51 -12.95
CA VAL A 126 9.19 -27.76 -12.33
C VAL A 126 8.95 -27.47 -10.84
N ALA A 127 7.71 -27.61 -10.37
CA ALA A 127 7.33 -27.41 -8.98
C ALA A 127 8.05 -28.41 -8.06
N VAL A 128 8.42 -27.93 -6.87
CA VAL A 128 8.98 -28.77 -5.80
C VAL A 128 7.82 -29.31 -4.96
N PRO A 129 7.68 -30.63 -4.78
CA PRO A 129 6.56 -31.21 -4.05
C PRO A 129 6.67 -30.90 -2.55
N ILE A 130 5.92 -29.89 -2.09
CA ILE A 130 5.87 -29.45 -0.69
C ILE A 130 4.42 -29.36 -0.27
N ALA A 131 3.96 -30.30 0.56
CA ALA A 131 2.56 -30.42 0.95
C ALA A 131 2.05 -29.24 1.80
N LYS A 132 2.92 -28.64 2.62
CA LYS A 132 2.58 -27.54 3.53
C LYS A 132 3.70 -26.50 3.57
N PRO A 133 3.71 -25.53 2.64
CA PRO A 133 4.75 -24.50 2.62
C PRO A 133 4.79 -23.67 3.91
N ALA A 134 5.95 -23.62 4.55
CA ALA A 134 6.17 -22.90 5.81
C ALA A 134 6.56 -21.44 5.63
N ASN A 135 7.15 -21.08 4.48
CA ASN A 135 7.67 -19.75 4.18
C ASN A 135 7.39 -19.33 2.72
N ALA A 136 7.84 -18.14 2.33
CA ALA A 136 7.63 -17.61 0.99
C ALA A 136 8.39 -18.40 -0.08
N ALA A 137 9.61 -18.87 0.21
CA ALA A 137 10.40 -19.68 -0.73
C ALA A 137 9.68 -20.98 -1.08
N GLU A 138 9.29 -21.77 -0.08
CA GLU A 138 8.58 -23.03 -0.26
C GLU A 138 7.25 -22.85 -0.99
N TYR A 139 6.54 -21.76 -0.71
CA TYR A 139 5.29 -21.46 -1.43
C TYR A 139 5.58 -21.27 -2.91
N LEU A 140 6.57 -20.45 -3.28
CA LEU A 140 6.90 -20.22 -4.68
C LEU A 140 7.47 -21.46 -5.36
N TYR A 141 8.37 -22.20 -4.70
CA TYR A 141 8.89 -23.45 -5.23
C TYR A 141 7.79 -24.46 -5.54
N ALA A 142 6.78 -24.57 -4.67
CA ALA A 142 5.66 -25.48 -4.85
C ALA A 142 4.70 -25.09 -6.00
N HIS A 143 4.74 -23.85 -6.49
CA HIS A 143 3.80 -23.37 -7.50
C HIS A 143 4.46 -23.00 -8.84
N ILE A 144 5.69 -22.47 -8.82
CA ILE A 144 6.40 -21.99 -10.01
C ILE A 144 7.82 -22.56 -10.18
N GLY A 145 8.25 -23.45 -9.29
CA GLY A 145 9.59 -24.01 -9.32
C GLY A 145 10.69 -23.02 -8.94
N ARG A 146 11.94 -23.48 -8.91
CA ARG A 146 13.08 -22.69 -8.47
C ARG A 146 13.47 -21.60 -9.47
N ASP A 147 13.49 -21.91 -10.76
CA ASP A 147 13.98 -20.98 -11.79
C ASP A 147 13.19 -19.67 -11.82
N LEU A 148 11.85 -19.74 -11.86
CA LEU A 148 11.00 -18.54 -11.81
C LEU A 148 11.05 -17.85 -10.45
N THR A 149 11.18 -18.61 -9.36
CA THR A 149 11.32 -18.05 -8.00
C THR A 149 12.59 -17.21 -7.88
N ASP A 150 13.71 -17.78 -8.31
CA ASP A 150 15.02 -17.18 -8.18
C ASP A 150 15.22 -16.03 -9.18
N LEU A 151 14.52 -16.06 -10.31
CA LEU A 151 14.52 -14.98 -11.29
C LEU A 151 13.63 -13.80 -10.88
N PHE A 152 12.37 -14.02 -10.48
CA PHE A 152 11.42 -12.91 -10.26
C PHE A 152 11.30 -12.46 -8.81
N PHE A 153 11.40 -13.39 -7.86
CA PHE A 153 11.03 -13.12 -6.47
C PHE A 153 12.24 -12.98 -5.56
N ARG A 154 13.26 -13.84 -5.68
CA ARG A 154 14.42 -13.83 -4.76
C ARG A 154 15.18 -12.51 -4.74
N PRO A 155 15.71 -11.99 -5.87
CA PRO A 155 16.46 -10.73 -5.88
C PRO A 155 15.58 -9.56 -5.46
N TYR A 156 14.34 -9.49 -5.97
CA TYR A 156 13.40 -8.44 -5.60
C TYR A 156 13.09 -8.45 -4.09
N THR A 157 12.82 -9.61 -3.52
CA THR A 157 12.53 -9.79 -2.09
C THR A 157 13.72 -9.39 -1.23
N LYS A 158 14.93 -9.81 -1.62
CA LYS A 158 16.14 -9.44 -0.89
C LYS A 158 16.34 -7.93 -0.85
N LYS A 159 16.13 -7.24 -1.98
CA LYS A 159 16.18 -5.76 -2.05
C LYS A 159 15.09 -5.12 -1.20
N MET A 160 13.84 -5.54 -1.39
CA MET A 160 12.67 -4.94 -0.75
C MET A 160 12.68 -5.10 0.77
N TRP A 161 13.05 -6.28 1.24
CA TRP A 161 12.87 -6.66 2.65
C TRP A 161 14.17 -6.84 3.42
N GLN A 162 15.33 -6.97 2.77
CA GLN A 162 16.59 -7.39 3.39
C GLN A 162 16.51 -8.77 4.09
N PHE A 163 15.53 -9.58 3.69
CA PHE A 163 15.35 -10.97 4.13
C PHE A 163 15.49 -11.91 2.94
N ASP A 164 15.90 -13.15 3.23
CA ASP A 164 15.77 -14.22 2.27
C ASP A 164 14.32 -14.72 2.23
N LEU A 165 13.89 -15.30 1.11
CA LEU A 165 12.52 -15.79 0.95
C LEU A 165 12.15 -16.84 2.02
N GLU A 166 13.13 -17.59 2.48
CA GLU A 166 13.02 -18.60 3.53
C GLU A 166 12.63 -18.01 4.90
N ASP A 167 12.99 -16.75 5.18
CA ASP A 167 12.70 -16.07 6.44
C ASP A 167 11.34 -15.37 6.44
N MET A 168 10.70 -15.28 5.28
CA MET A 168 9.50 -14.47 5.07
C MET A 168 8.22 -15.29 5.13
N ALA A 169 7.17 -14.70 5.70
CA ALA A 169 5.85 -15.31 5.68
C ALA A 169 5.30 -15.41 4.25
N SER A 170 4.70 -16.56 3.89
CA SER A 170 4.13 -16.77 2.54
C SER A 170 3.07 -15.74 2.13
N ALA A 171 2.40 -15.11 3.11
CA ALA A 171 1.44 -14.03 2.87
C ALA A 171 2.03 -12.84 2.10
N VAL A 172 3.34 -12.61 2.14
CA VAL A 172 3.98 -11.50 1.41
C VAL A 172 3.98 -11.76 -0.10
N VAL A 173 4.29 -12.98 -0.53
CA VAL A 173 4.38 -13.34 -1.96
C VAL A 173 3.04 -13.76 -2.56
N LYS A 174 2.10 -14.25 -1.74
CA LYS A 174 0.72 -14.59 -2.14
C LYS A 174 -0.09 -13.42 -2.67
N ARG A 175 0.39 -12.19 -2.51
CA ARG A 175 -0.24 -10.97 -3.02
C ARG A 175 -0.08 -10.80 -4.54
N ILE A 176 0.87 -11.51 -5.15
CA ILE A 176 1.07 -11.50 -6.61
C ILE A 176 0.44 -12.79 -7.16
N PRO A 177 -0.61 -12.70 -7.99
CA PRO A 177 -1.25 -13.89 -8.54
C PRO A 177 -0.30 -14.63 -9.47
N LEU A 178 -0.37 -15.96 -9.46
CA LEU A 178 0.37 -16.81 -10.38
C LEU A 178 -0.61 -17.31 -11.43
N ARG A 179 -0.35 -17.04 -12.71
CA ARG A 179 -1.32 -17.27 -13.78
C ARG A 179 -0.78 -18.24 -14.82
N SER A 180 -1.69 -19.01 -15.39
CA SER A 180 -1.42 -19.86 -16.57
C SER A 180 -1.97 -19.26 -17.87
N ASP A 181 -2.84 -18.25 -17.79
CA ASP A 181 -3.40 -17.54 -18.95
C ASP A 181 -2.46 -16.43 -19.47
N ARG A 182 -2.93 -15.63 -20.44
CA ARG A 182 -2.20 -14.48 -21.00
C ARG A 182 -2.56 -13.14 -20.34
N THR A 183 -3.34 -13.16 -19.26
CA THR A 183 -3.72 -11.93 -18.56
C THR A 183 -2.45 -11.26 -18.02
N ASP A 184 -2.24 -9.99 -18.36
CA ASP A 184 -1.03 -9.22 -18.04
C ASP A 184 -1.31 -8.04 -17.09
N THR A 185 -2.47 -8.07 -16.44
CA THR A 185 -2.94 -7.06 -15.49
C THR A 185 -2.54 -7.46 -14.07
N TYR A 186 -2.13 -6.47 -13.26
CA TYR A 186 -1.52 -6.73 -11.94
C TYR A 186 -2.55 -7.07 -10.86
N PHE A 187 -3.74 -6.46 -10.93
CA PHE A 187 -4.85 -6.68 -10.00
C PHE A 187 -6.01 -7.41 -10.70
N ALA A 188 -5.70 -8.47 -11.43
CA ALA A 188 -6.66 -9.16 -12.29
C ALA A 188 -7.90 -9.70 -11.56
N ASP A 189 -7.80 -9.96 -10.26
CA ASP A 189 -8.88 -10.51 -9.44
C ASP A 189 -9.76 -9.41 -8.81
N ASP A 190 -9.44 -8.13 -9.03
CA ASP A 190 -10.23 -6.99 -8.58
C ASP A 190 -11.06 -6.39 -9.72
N GLU A 191 -12.39 -6.45 -9.56
CA GLU A 191 -13.36 -6.00 -10.56
C GLU A 191 -13.32 -4.49 -10.82
N ILE A 192 -12.92 -3.69 -9.83
CA ILE A 192 -12.90 -2.24 -9.92
C ILE A 192 -11.46 -1.77 -9.74
N GLN A 193 -10.88 -1.21 -10.80
CA GLN A 193 -9.60 -0.53 -10.76
C GLN A 193 -9.77 0.87 -11.35
N MET A 194 -9.47 1.88 -10.55
CA MET A 194 -9.76 3.26 -10.92
C MET A 194 -8.76 4.23 -10.30
N MET A 195 -8.61 5.40 -10.91
CA MET A 195 -7.72 6.46 -10.43
C MET A 195 -8.51 7.77 -10.27
N PRO A 196 -8.23 8.60 -9.25
CA PRO A 196 -8.88 9.89 -9.10
C PRO A 196 -8.41 10.82 -10.23
N ARG A 197 -9.35 11.32 -11.03
CA ARG A 197 -9.09 12.20 -12.18
C ARG A 197 -8.26 13.43 -11.78
N ASP A 198 -8.57 13.99 -10.62
CA ASP A 198 -7.96 15.23 -10.11
C ASP A 198 -6.89 14.96 -9.04
N GLY A 199 -6.50 13.69 -8.85
CA GLY A 199 -5.52 13.28 -7.83
C GLY A 199 -6.16 12.94 -6.48
N TYR A 200 -5.44 12.16 -5.67
CA TYR A 200 -5.84 11.77 -4.34
C TYR A 200 -5.92 12.95 -3.39
N THR A 201 -5.03 13.95 -3.50
CA THR A 201 -5.10 15.14 -2.64
C THR A 201 -6.45 15.85 -2.79
N ALA A 202 -7.00 15.91 -4.00
CA ALA A 202 -8.33 16.48 -4.26
C ALA A 202 -9.49 15.63 -3.68
N VAL A 203 -9.30 14.32 -3.54
CA VAL A 203 -10.23 13.42 -2.83
C VAL A 203 -10.17 13.68 -1.32
N PHE A 204 -8.97 13.80 -0.76
CA PHE A 204 -8.78 14.09 0.66
C PHE A 204 -9.32 15.47 1.06
N GLN A 205 -9.15 16.49 0.21
CA GLN A 205 -9.76 17.80 0.42
C GLN A 205 -11.27 17.68 0.57
N ARG A 206 -11.94 16.94 -0.32
CA ARG A 206 -13.39 16.68 -0.23
C ARG A 206 -13.76 15.80 0.96
N LEU A 207 -12.92 14.84 1.36
CA LEU A 207 -13.16 14.03 2.57
C LEU A 207 -13.14 14.87 3.84
N PHE A 208 -12.31 15.92 3.92
CA PHE A 208 -12.24 16.81 5.07
C PHE A 208 -13.14 18.04 4.97
N ASP A 209 -13.74 18.31 3.80
CA ASP A 209 -14.67 19.43 3.59
C ASP A 209 -16.04 19.19 4.27
N HIS A 210 -16.08 19.44 5.58
CA HIS A 210 -17.29 19.36 6.39
C HIS A 210 -17.21 20.39 7.53
N PRO A 211 -18.29 21.11 7.87
CA PRO A 211 -18.26 22.17 8.89
C PRO A 211 -17.91 21.70 10.31
N LEU A 212 -18.00 20.39 10.57
CA LEU A 212 -17.64 19.79 11.87
C LEU A 212 -16.23 19.17 11.89
N ILE A 213 -15.46 19.29 10.81
CA ILE A 213 -14.08 18.79 10.73
C ILE A 213 -13.14 19.99 10.74
N THR A 214 -12.15 19.94 11.63
CA THR A 214 -11.00 20.86 11.62
C THR A 214 -9.73 20.05 11.40
N VAL A 215 -8.83 20.52 10.53
CA VAL A 215 -7.55 19.86 10.23
C VAL A 215 -6.40 20.77 10.64
N ALA A 216 -5.49 20.26 11.47
CA ALA A 216 -4.23 20.91 11.83
C ALA A 216 -3.05 20.06 11.35
N LEU A 217 -2.24 20.63 10.45
CA LEU A 217 -1.05 19.99 9.91
C LEU A 217 0.18 20.40 10.73
N GLU A 218 1.32 19.75 10.50
CA GLU A 218 2.58 19.99 11.24
C GLU A 218 2.40 19.91 12.77
N THR A 219 1.44 19.10 13.22
CA THR A 219 1.02 19.00 14.62
C THR A 219 1.26 17.58 15.12
N ALA A 220 2.22 17.44 16.03
CA ALA A 220 2.49 16.17 16.68
C ALA A 220 1.44 15.85 17.75
N PHE A 221 1.09 14.58 17.86
CA PHE A 221 0.24 14.09 18.95
C PHE A 221 1.00 14.11 20.27
N ASP A 222 0.35 14.65 21.30
CA ASP A 222 0.77 14.55 22.69
C ASP A 222 -0.31 13.81 23.50
N ARG A 223 0.09 12.88 24.37
CA ARG A 223 -0.86 12.12 25.22
C ARG A 223 -1.71 13.03 26.10
N ALA A 224 -1.19 14.19 26.52
CA ALA A 224 -1.93 15.16 27.31
C ALA A 224 -3.15 15.73 26.57
N MET A 225 -3.14 15.74 25.23
CA MET A 225 -4.29 16.19 24.43
C MET A 225 -5.55 15.40 24.74
N LEU A 226 -5.43 14.11 25.11
CA LEU A 226 -6.59 13.23 25.35
C LEU A 226 -7.56 13.78 26.40
N ALA A 227 -7.07 14.59 27.35
CA ALA A 227 -7.91 15.23 28.35
C ALA A 227 -8.95 16.20 27.75
N ASP A 228 -8.72 16.74 26.56
CA ASP A 228 -9.58 17.72 25.89
C ASP A 228 -10.59 17.08 24.92
N TYR A 229 -10.46 15.78 24.65
CA TYR A 229 -11.27 15.06 23.67
C TYR A 229 -12.21 14.03 24.32
N ALA A 230 -13.31 13.74 23.65
CA ALA A 230 -14.25 12.70 24.08
C ALA A 230 -13.74 11.28 23.76
N PHE A 231 -12.95 11.16 22.69
CA PHE A 231 -12.34 9.92 22.23
C PHE A 231 -11.22 10.23 21.23
N CYS A 232 -10.26 9.33 21.06
CA CYS A 232 -9.21 9.45 20.06
C CYS A 232 -9.13 8.22 19.14
N PHE A 233 -9.10 8.44 17.82
CA PHE A 233 -8.68 7.42 16.85
C PHE A 233 -7.24 7.71 16.42
N ASN A 234 -6.31 6.84 16.79
CA ASN A 234 -4.87 7.10 16.66
C ASN A 234 -4.23 6.22 15.58
N ALA A 235 -3.72 6.83 14.50
CA ALA A 235 -3.01 6.11 13.44
C ALA A 235 -1.49 6.05 13.63
N MET A 236 -0.96 6.57 14.74
CA MET A 236 0.48 6.47 15.05
C MET A 236 0.93 5.01 15.16
N PRO A 237 2.22 4.73 14.91
CA PRO A 237 2.80 3.43 15.21
C PRO A 237 2.60 3.07 16.69
N ILE A 238 1.93 1.95 16.94
CA ILE A 238 1.55 1.53 18.30
C ILE A 238 2.75 1.33 19.23
N ASP A 239 3.86 0.83 18.69
CA ASP A 239 5.12 0.66 19.42
C ASP A 239 5.69 2.00 19.88
N ALA A 240 5.68 3.01 18.99
CA ALA A 240 6.12 4.36 19.31
C ALA A 240 5.19 5.06 20.30
N TYR A 241 3.88 4.80 20.23
CA TYR A 241 2.95 5.31 21.25
C TYR A 241 3.37 4.80 22.63
N PHE A 242 3.62 3.50 22.78
CA PHE A 242 4.01 2.85 24.05
C PHE A 242 5.52 2.90 24.36
N ASP A 243 6.24 3.89 23.82
CA ASP A 243 7.67 4.13 24.07
C ASP A 243 8.54 2.88 23.90
N PHE A 244 8.17 2.02 22.93
CA PHE A 244 8.85 0.77 22.60
C PHE A 244 8.94 -0.25 23.75
N SER A 245 8.06 -0.15 24.76
CA SER A 245 8.10 -0.96 26.00
C SER A 245 8.04 -2.49 25.82
N ALA A 246 7.45 -3.00 24.73
CA ALA A 246 7.42 -4.43 24.40
C ALA A 246 8.41 -4.82 23.27
N GLY A 247 9.26 -3.89 22.84
CA GLY A 247 10.19 -4.01 21.72
C GLY A 247 9.75 -3.20 20.49
N GLU A 248 10.68 -2.87 19.60
CA GLU A 248 10.39 -2.16 18.35
C GLU A 248 9.65 -3.06 17.34
N LEU A 249 8.68 -2.49 16.62
CA LEU A 249 8.04 -3.15 15.47
C LEU A 249 8.73 -2.68 14.19
N PRO A 250 9.45 -3.55 13.46
CA PRO A 250 10.21 -3.12 12.30
C PRO A 250 9.31 -2.83 11.09
N TYR A 251 9.72 -1.83 10.32
CA TYR A 251 9.11 -1.46 9.05
C TYR A 251 10.18 -1.34 7.96
N ARG A 252 9.83 -1.69 6.73
CA ARG A 252 10.57 -1.23 5.56
C ARG A 252 10.13 0.18 5.18
N SER A 253 11.11 0.95 4.72
CA SER A 253 10.92 2.26 4.14
C SER A 253 11.43 2.28 2.69
N ILE A 254 11.21 3.40 2.00
CA ILE A 254 11.56 3.60 0.60
C ILE A 254 12.09 5.03 0.45
N ARG A 255 13.24 5.17 -0.19
CA ARG A 255 13.73 6.45 -0.71
C ARG A 255 13.30 6.56 -2.17
N PHE A 256 12.76 7.72 -2.52
CA PHE A 256 12.23 7.99 -3.84
C PHE A 256 13.20 8.87 -4.62
N HIS A 257 13.63 8.38 -5.78
CA HIS A 257 14.58 9.04 -6.66
C HIS A 257 13.86 9.51 -7.92
N THR A 258 13.39 10.76 -7.90
CA THR A 258 12.61 11.34 -9.00
C THR A 258 13.53 12.04 -9.99
N ARG A 259 13.32 11.79 -11.29
CA ARG A 259 14.05 12.45 -12.38
C ARG A 259 13.16 12.78 -13.56
N THR A 260 13.56 13.82 -14.28
CA THR A 260 12.95 14.21 -15.56
C THR A 260 13.53 13.36 -16.69
N ILE A 261 12.68 12.99 -17.64
CA ILE A 261 13.09 12.41 -18.93
C ILE A 261 12.46 13.17 -20.09
N THR A 262 13.17 13.17 -21.21
CA THR A 262 12.69 13.64 -22.52
C THR A 262 12.65 12.46 -23.48
N ASP A 263 11.90 12.59 -24.58
CA ASP A 263 11.88 11.61 -25.68
C ASP A 263 11.49 10.18 -25.25
N ALA A 264 10.64 10.08 -24.23
CA ALA A 264 10.19 8.80 -23.71
C ALA A 264 9.22 8.13 -24.70
N PRO A 265 9.50 6.91 -25.18
CA PRO A 265 8.58 6.20 -26.06
C PRO A 265 7.25 5.91 -25.35
N ALA A 266 6.17 5.81 -26.12
CA ALA A 266 4.89 5.36 -25.59
C ALA A 266 5.02 3.90 -25.09
N GLN A 267 4.45 3.62 -23.93
CA GLN A 267 4.36 2.28 -23.35
C GLN A 267 3.03 2.11 -22.60
N ASP A 268 2.56 0.87 -22.49
CA ASP A 268 1.26 0.53 -21.88
C ASP A 268 1.36 0.01 -20.43
N TRP A 269 2.55 0.00 -19.84
CA TRP A 269 2.78 -0.27 -18.42
C TRP A 269 3.32 0.97 -17.70
N SER A 270 2.96 1.17 -16.43
CA SER A 270 3.45 2.32 -15.67
C SER A 270 4.60 1.97 -14.74
N VAL A 271 4.82 0.70 -14.42
CA VAL A 271 5.85 0.27 -13.47
C VAL A 271 6.75 -0.80 -14.10
N THR A 272 8.05 -0.59 -13.99
CA THR A 272 9.08 -1.58 -14.32
C THR A 272 9.74 -2.05 -13.03
N ASN A 273 9.64 -3.33 -12.71
CA ASN A 273 10.38 -3.96 -11.62
C ASN A 273 11.76 -4.41 -12.10
N TYR A 274 12.78 -4.23 -11.27
CA TYR A 274 14.13 -4.73 -11.54
C TYR A 274 14.34 -6.05 -10.80
N THR A 275 14.74 -7.08 -11.53
CA THR A 275 15.02 -8.41 -10.97
C THR A 275 16.53 -8.69 -10.80
N ASP A 276 17.36 -7.66 -10.93
CA ASP A 276 18.79 -7.72 -10.67
C ASP A 276 19.14 -7.60 -9.18
N SER A 277 20.45 -7.63 -8.89
CA SER A 277 21.02 -7.41 -7.56
C SER A 277 21.32 -5.93 -7.23
N GLY A 278 20.81 -4.98 -8.02
CA GLY A 278 21.02 -3.55 -7.79
C GLY A 278 20.32 -3.03 -6.53
N ALA A 279 20.44 -1.74 -6.21
CA ALA A 279 19.77 -1.18 -5.03
C ALA A 279 18.27 -0.91 -5.25
N LEU A 280 17.87 -0.63 -6.50
CA LEU A 280 16.51 -0.22 -6.84
C LEU A 280 15.61 -1.44 -7.03
N THR A 281 14.38 -1.36 -6.53
CA THR A 281 13.36 -2.41 -6.76
C THR A 281 12.55 -2.18 -8.00
N ARG A 282 12.19 -0.93 -8.29
CA ARG A 282 11.30 -0.58 -9.41
C ARG A 282 11.41 0.89 -9.77
N GLU A 283 10.91 1.23 -10.94
CA GLU A 283 10.62 2.60 -11.36
C GLU A 283 9.17 2.75 -11.81
N THR A 284 8.61 3.93 -11.57
CA THR A 284 7.28 4.34 -12.04
C THR A 284 7.41 5.44 -13.08
N ARG A 285 6.76 5.26 -14.23
CA ARG A 285 6.49 6.29 -15.23
C ARG A 285 5.12 6.89 -14.99
N TRP A 286 5.12 8.12 -14.46
CA TRP A 286 3.90 8.79 -14.03
C TRP A 286 2.98 9.16 -15.20
N ASP A 287 3.54 9.42 -16.38
CA ASP A 287 2.78 9.77 -17.57
C ASP A 287 1.96 8.61 -18.18
N CYS A 288 2.30 7.38 -17.81
CA CYS A 288 1.53 6.18 -18.16
C CYS A 288 0.28 5.99 -17.29
N LEU A 289 0.09 6.80 -16.25
CA LEU A 289 -1.11 6.79 -15.42
C LEU A 289 -2.13 7.82 -15.93
N PRO A 290 -3.42 7.49 -15.99
CA PRO A 290 -4.41 8.36 -16.61
C PRO A 290 -4.60 9.64 -15.82
N HIS A 291 -4.68 10.77 -16.53
CA HIS A 291 -4.77 12.13 -15.95
C HIS A 291 -3.57 12.58 -15.11
N HIS A 292 -2.41 11.91 -15.21
CA HIS A 292 -1.19 12.40 -14.58
C HIS A 292 -0.47 13.47 -15.39
N ILE A 293 -0.68 13.56 -16.71
CA ILE A 293 -0.28 14.75 -17.47
C ILE A 293 -1.32 15.84 -17.20
N VAL A 294 -1.02 16.74 -16.27
CA VAL A 294 -1.91 17.87 -15.91
C VAL A 294 -1.66 19.05 -16.83
N GLN A 295 -0.39 19.27 -17.17
CA GLN A 295 0.04 20.26 -18.15
C GLN A 295 1.10 19.63 -19.05
N GLU A 296 0.89 19.71 -20.36
CA GLU A 296 1.85 19.21 -21.34
C GLU A 296 3.04 20.19 -21.46
N THR A 297 4.25 19.66 -21.28
CA THR A 297 5.51 20.44 -21.32
C THR A 297 6.58 19.80 -22.20
N GLY A 298 6.30 18.64 -22.82
CA GLY A 298 7.28 17.80 -23.51
C GLY A 298 8.22 17.03 -22.57
N ARG A 299 8.18 17.30 -21.26
CA ARG A 299 8.94 16.59 -20.23
C ARG A 299 8.07 15.57 -19.53
N ARG A 300 8.68 14.49 -19.06
CA ARG A 300 8.03 13.43 -18.28
C ARG A 300 8.79 13.22 -16.98
N THR A 301 8.10 12.64 -16.00
CA THR A 301 8.67 12.37 -14.69
C THR A 301 8.64 10.89 -14.42
N ILE A 302 9.74 10.39 -13.87
CA ILE A 302 9.81 9.02 -13.37
C ILE A 302 10.36 9.02 -11.95
N THR A 303 9.99 8.01 -11.17
CA THR A 303 10.49 7.82 -9.81
C THR A 303 10.97 6.39 -9.62
N ALA A 304 12.25 6.23 -9.28
CA ALA A 304 12.82 4.96 -8.86
C ALA A 304 12.69 4.80 -7.33
N GLU A 305 12.49 3.56 -6.88
CA GLU A 305 12.32 3.21 -5.47
C GLU A 305 13.51 2.40 -4.95
N GLU A 306 14.16 2.92 -3.91
CA GLU A 306 15.23 2.26 -3.16
C GLU A 306 14.72 1.86 -1.77
N PRO A 307 14.47 0.57 -1.51
CA PRO A 307 14.06 0.12 -0.19
C PRO A 307 15.16 0.26 0.85
N CYS A 308 14.79 0.69 2.05
CA CYS A 308 15.70 0.86 3.18
C CYS A 308 15.02 0.46 4.49
N ASP A 309 15.80 0.39 5.57
CA ASP A 309 15.23 0.34 6.90
C ASP A 309 14.60 1.70 7.23
N TYR A 310 13.44 1.71 7.89
CA TYR A 310 12.78 2.96 8.28
C TYR A 310 13.66 3.87 9.13
N ARG A 311 14.55 3.32 9.96
CA ARG A 311 15.49 4.10 10.78
C ARG A 311 16.44 4.94 9.92
N ASP A 312 16.75 4.48 8.72
CA ASP A 312 17.66 5.16 7.78
C ASP A 312 16.95 6.20 6.90
N ASN A 313 15.63 6.38 7.07
CA ASN A 313 14.81 7.28 6.28
C ASN A 313 13.85 8.08 7.17
N ASN A 314 14.41 8.80 8.15
CA ASN A 314 13.67 9.66 9.09
C ASN A 314 12.51 8.95 9.82
N ARG A 315 12.67 7.64 10.08
CA ARG A 315 11.66 6.77 10.70
C ARG A 315 10.32 6.72 9.93
N GLU A 316 10.35 6.98 8.63
CA GLU A 316 9.21 6.92 7.73
C GLU A 316 8.81 5.46 7.48
N ARG A 317 7.56 5.10 7.79
CA ARG A 317 7.12 3.70 7.86
C ARG A 317 6.17 3.39 6.71
N TYR A 318 6.60 2.54 5.78
CA TYR A 318 5.74 2.10 4.67
C TYR A 318 5.21 0.69 4.88
N TYR A 319 6.06 -0.31 5.15
CA TYR A 319 5.64 -1.71 5.12
C TYR A 319 5.97 -2.43 6.44
N PRO A 320 4.98 -2.94 7.18
CA PRO A 320 5.26 -3.74 8.38
C PRO A 320 5.93 -5.05 7.98
N VAL A 321 7.01 -5.42 8.66
CA VAL A 321 7.78 -6.64 8.36
C VAL A 321 7.05 -7.87 8.89
N LYS A 322 6.88 -8.89 8.05
CA LYS A 322 6.26 -10.18 8.41
C LYS A 322 7.25 -11.32 8.20
N THR A 323 7.65 -11.97 9.29
CA THR A 323 8.59 -13.10 9.29
C THR A 323 7.84 -14.43 9.38
N ALA A 324 8.43 -15.50 8.87
CA ALA A 324 7.85 -16.85 8.92
C ALA A 324 7.64 -17.35 10.37
N ASP A 325 8.54 -16.98 11.28
CA ASP A 325 8.47 -17.30 12.72
C ASP A 325 7.43 -16.45 13.50
N ASN A 326 6.77 -15.49 12.85
CA ASN A 326 5.81 -14.55 13.46
C ASN A 326 6.34 -13.73 14.65
N ARG A 327 7.66 -13.57 14.82
CA ARG A 327 8.23 -12.89 16.00
C ARG A 327 7.74 -11.45 16.18
N PHE A 328 7.59 -10.69 15.09
CA PHE A 328 7.09 -9.31 15.16
C PHE A 328 5.57 -9.24 15.37
N GLN A 329 4.83 -10.25 14.91
CA GLN A 329 3.40 -10.37 15.22
C GLN A 329 3.18 -10.65 16.71
N ALA A 330 4.05 -11.44 17.34
CA ALA A 330 4.01 -11.67 18.78
C ALA A 330 4.26 -10.39 19.58
N ILE A 331 5.18 -9.52 19.14
CA ILE A 331 5.40 -8.19 19.76
C ILE A 331 4.15 -7.32 19.60
N TYR A 332 3.57 -7.24 18.40
CA TYR A 332 2.35 -6.46 18.18
C TYR A 332 1.20 -6.94 19.07
N ASN A 333 1.03 -8.25 19.24
CA ASN A 333 -0.03 -8.80 20.09
C ASN A 333 0.11 -8.36 21.57
N LYS A 334 1.35 -8.16 22.07
CA LYS A 334 1.58 -7.58 23.41
C LYS A 334 1.09 -6.15 23.48
N TYR A 335 1.45 -5.30 22.51
CA TYR A 335 0.97 -3.92 22.46
C TYR A 335 -0.55 -3.84 22.31
N LYS A 336 -1.14 -4.72 21.49
CA LYS A 336 -2.59 -4.80 21.34
C LYS A 336 -3.27 -5.13 22.67
N ALA A 337 -2.76 -6.10 23.42
CA ALA A 337 -3.30 -6.44 24.74
C ALA A 337 -3.20 -5.25 25.71
N ILE A 338 -2.05 -4.56 25.75
CA ILE A 338 -1.87 -3.35 26.56
C ILE A 338 -2.91 -2.28 26.17
N ALA A 339 -3.08 -2.02 24.87
CA ALA A 339 -4.04 -1.04 24.37
C ALA A 339 -5.48 -1.40 24.73
N ASP A 340 -5.86 -2.67 24.58
CA ASP A 340 -7.21 -3.17 24.90
C ASP A 340 -7.51 -3.06 26.41
N GLU A 341 -6.52 -3.23 27.28
CA GLU A 341 -6.65 -3.11 28.74
C GLU A 341 -6.64 -1.65 29.21
N SER A 342 -5.84 -0.78 28.57
CA SER A 342 -5.54 0.56 29.08
C SER A 342 -6.47 1.67 28.58
N SER A 343 -7.23 1.45 27.49
CA SER A 343 -7.79 2.57 26.73
C SER A 343 -9.30 2.47 26.49
N SER A 344 -10.10 3.01 27.42
CA SER A 344 -11.52 3.32 27.15
C SER A 344 -11.72 4.58 26.30
N GLU A 345 -10.68 5.41 26.18
CA GLU A 345 -10.73 6.75 25.57
C GLU A 345 -10.05 6.82 24.20
N MET A 346 -9.47 5.72 23.71
CA MET A 346 -8.74 5.68 22.43
C MET A 346 -8.86 4.32 21.73
N ALA A 347 -8.76 4.33 20.39
CA ALA A 347 -8.51 3.14 19.58
C ALA A 347 -7.41 3.38 18.55
N PHE A 348 -6.56 2.38 18.32
CA PHE A 348 -5.58 2.41 17.23
C PHE A 348 -6.23 2.07 15.88
N ILE A 349 -5.83 2.79 14.83
CA ILE A 349 -6.40 2.64 13.49
C ILE A 349 -5.29 2.61 12.41
N GLY A 350 -5.65 2.10 11.23
CA GLY A 350 -4.80 2.15 10.05
C GLY A 350 -3.52 1.30 10.14
N ARG A 351 -2.73 1.34 9.07
CA ARG A 351 -1.54 0.50 8.86
C ARG A 351 -0.56 0.52 10.04
N CYS A 352 -0.23 1.71 10.54
CA CYS A 352 0.79 1.87 11.58
C CYS A 352 0.24 1.57 12.98
N GLY A 353 -0.99 2.01 13.28
CA GLY A 353 -1.64 1.72 14.55
C GLY A 353 -1.95 0.23 14.75
N THR A 354 -2.22 -0.52 13.68
CA THR A 354 -2.56 -1.95 13.76
C THR A 354 -1.46 -2.89 13.26
N TYR A 355 -0.29 -2.38 12.85
CA TYR A 355 0.82 -3.16 12.29
C TYR A 355 0.40 -4.14 11.15
N GLN A 356 -0.44 -3.65 10.24
CA GLN A 356 -1.03 -4.45 9.16
C GLN A 356 -0.64 -3.93 7.79
N TYR A 357 -0.27 -4.83 6.88
CA TYR A 357 -0.02 -4.48 5.48
C TYR A 357 -1.35 -4.39 4.71
N LEU A 358 -1.93 -3.19 4.71
CA LEU A 358 -3.26 -2.93 4.16
C LEU A 358 -3.22 -2.17 2.83
N ASP A 359 -3.99 -2.61 1.85
CA ASP A 359 -4.31 -1.83 0.65
C ASP A 359 -5.31 -0.71 0.95
N MET A 360 -5.47 0.25 0.03
CA MET A 360 -6.31 1.43 0.27
C MET A 360 -7.78 1.04 0.54
N ASP A 361 -8.32 0.11 -0.24
CA ASP A 361 -9.69 -0.37 -0.07
C ASP A 361 -9.87 -1.09 1.28
N GLN A 362 -8.87 -1.88 1.71
CA GLN A 362 -8.87 -2.55 3.01
C GLN A 362 -8.85 -1.55 4.16
N VAL A 363 -8.01 -0.50 4.09
CA VAL A 363 -7.99 0.58 5.10
C VAL A 363 -9.34 1.29 5.16
N ILE A 364 -9.94 1.62 4.01
CA ILE A 364 -11.25 2.28 3.95
C ILE A 364 -12.32 1.36 4.55
N ASN A 365 -12.36 0.07 4.17
CA ASN A 365 -13.31 -0.89 4.69
C ASN A 365 -13.25 -1.01 6.22
N GLN A 366 -12.04 -1.22 6.75
CA GLN A 366 -11.81 -1.34 8.19
C GLN A 366 -12.25 -0.07 8.92
N SER A 367 -11.96 1.10 8.35
CA SER A 367 -12.29 2.39 8.94
C SER A 367 -13.80 2.68 8.93
N LEU A 368 -14.49 2.36 7.82
CA LEU A 368 -15.95 2.44 7.73
C LEU A 368 -16.61 1.55 8.79
N ALA A 369 -16.16 0.31 8.92
CA ALA A 369 -16.69 -0.63 9.91
C ALA A 369 -16.41 -0.19 11.36
N SER A 370 -15.19 0.31 11.62
CA SER A 370 -14.76 0.82 12.92
C SER A 370 -15.59 2.03 13.36
N ALA A 371 -15.66 3.07 12.53
CA ALA A 371 -16.40 4.29 12.83
C ALA A 371 -17.90 4.02 13.05
N ARG A 372 -18.54 3.21 12.18
CA ARG A 372 -19.96 2.84 12.33
C ARG A 372 -20.23 2.12 13.66
N ARG A 373 -19.35 1.20 14.06
CA ARG A 373 -19.48 0.49 15.33
C ARG A 373 -19.37 1.45 16.51
N TRP A 374 -18.42 2.38 16.47
CA TRP A 374 -18.24 3.36 17.52
C TRP A 374 -19.44 4.31 17.64
N ILE A 375 -20.00 4.76 16.51
CA ILE A 375 -21.20 5.60 16.44
C ILE A 375 -22.40 4.84 17.02
N ALA A 376 -22.62 3.60 16.58
CA ALA A 376 -23.76 2.78 17.04
C ALA A 376 -23.73 2.47 18.53
N ALA A 377 -22.54 2.36 19.14
CA ALA A 377 -22.40 2.18 20.58
C ALA A 377 -22.72 3.43 21.41
N ARG A 378 -22.95 4.59 20.77
CA ARG A 378 -23.20 5.90 21.39
C ARG A 378 -24.47 6.59 20.89
N ALA A 379 -25.17 5.98 19.93
CA ALA A 379 -26.52 6.34 19.51
C ALA A 379 -27.52 5.87 20.56
#